data_AF-Q8MVS1-F1
#
_entry.id   AF-Q8MVS1-F1
#
_cell.length_a   1.000
_cell.length_b   1.000
_cell.length_c   1.000
_cell.angle_alpha   90.00
_cell.angle_beta   90.00
_cell.angle_gamma   90.00
#
_symmetry.space_group_name_H-M   'P 1'
#
loop_
_entity.id
_entity.type
_entity.pdbx_description
1 polymer ?
#
loop_
_entity_poly.entity_id
_entity_poly.type
_entity_poly.pdbx_seq_one_letter_code
_entity_poly.pdbx_strand_id
1 'polypeptide(L)'
;DGWETRRKRIPGHDWCIIELGIPGVIHGLYVDTHFFTGNYAPRVSVQVACLPEKISLLLRGHRIGSAATEEDFKAVERLHSEKWEYLLKMTELKPGYTESCCNYFNVSSKGRWTHIRLNIYPDGGMARFKVYGIGQRDWSLCGPNDMEDLLSMANGSVCLGYSDAHYGHPRNLIGLGRAADMGDGWETARSL
;
A
#
# COMPACT_ATOMS: atom_id res chain seq x y z
N ASP A 1 -1.80 -15.87 8.70
CA ASP A 1 -1.56 -14.42 8.70
C ASP A 1 -2.38 -13.69 7.65
N GLY A 2 -3.29 -12.82 8.10
CA GLY A 2 -4.11 -11.93 7.29
C GLY A 2 -4.88 -10.97 8.19
N TRP A 3 -5.70 -10.10 7.60
CA TRP A 3 -6.68 -9.30 8.32
C TRP A 3 -8.05 -9.95 8.19
N GLU A 4 -8.74 -10.17 9.30
CA GLU A 4 -10.13 -10.65 9.35
C GLU A 4 -10.93 -9.83 10.35
N THR A 5 -12.18 -9.55 9.99
CA THR A 5 -13.12 -8.77 10.80
C THR A 5 -14.27 -9.63 11.31
N ARG A 6 -14.91 -9.20 12.40
CA ARG A 6 -16.07 -9.91 12.94
C ARG A 6 -17.25 -9.76 11.99
N ARG A 7 -17.99 -10.86 11.77
CA ARG A 7 -19.24 -10.86 11.00
C ARG A 7 -20.16 -9.71 11.39
N LYS A 8 -20.48 -8.87 10.41
CA LYS A 8 -21.33 -7.70 10.59
C LYS A 8 -22.79 -8.12 10.45
N ARG A 9 -23.61 -7.66 11.40
CA ARG A 9 -25.07 -7.90 11.44
C ARG A 9 -25.88 -6.61 11.32
N ILE A 10 -25.18 -5.51 11.07
CA ILE A 10 -25.73 -4.16 10.90
C ILE A 10 -25.25 -3.61 9.55
N PRO A 11 -25.95 -2.62 8.97
CA PRO A 11 -25.48 -1.95 7.77
C PRO A 11 -24.08 -1.34 7.96
N GLY A 12 -23.31 -1.31 6.88
CA GLY A 12 -21.97 -0.75 6.85
C GLY A 12 -20.92 -1.74 6.37
N HIS A 13 -19.67 -1.36 6.55
CA HIS A 13 -18.51 -2.10 6.07
C HIS A 13 -17.30 -1.89 6.99
N ASP A 14 -16.25 -2.67 6.81
CA ASP A 14 -15.00 -2.49 7.57
C ASP A 14 -13.93 -1.84 6.69
N TRP A 15 -13.03 -1.09 7.33
CA TRP A 15 -12.04 -0.29 6.63
C TRP A 15 -10.70 -0.25 7.37
N CYS A 16 -9.66 0.08 6.62
CA CYS A 16 -8.31 0.29 7.10
C CYS A 16 -7.72 1.52 6.39
N ILE A 17 -7.13 2.45 7.14
CA ILE A 17 -6.40 3.59 6.59
C ILE A 17 -4.91 3.29 6.71
N ILE A 18 -4.20 3.43 5.60
CA ILE A 18 -2.79 3.07 5.45
C ILE A 18 -2.05 4.27 4.88
N GLU A 19 -1.00 4.70 5.58
CA GLU A 19 -0.02 5.64 5.05
C GLU A 19 0.96 4.87 4.14
N LEU A 20 1.23 5.42 2.95
CA LEU A 20 2.21 4.87 2.04
C LEU A 20 3.62 5.13 2.58
N GLY A 21 4.47 4.11 2.60
CA GLY A 21 5.87 4.28 2.99
C GLY A 21 6.65 5.25 2.08
N ILE A 22 6.19 5.41 0.82
CA ILE A 22 6.69 6.40 -0.13
C ILE A 22 5.47 7.03 -0.82
N PRO A 23 5.26 8.35 -0.75
CA PRO A 23 4.26 9.04 -1.55
C PRO A 23 4.50 8.86 -3.05
N GLY A 24 3.46 8.67 -3.84
CA GLY A 24 3.67 8.36 -5.25
C GLY A 24 2.42 8.23 -6.11
N VAL A 25 2.65 7.93 -7.38
CA VAL A 25 1.60 7.64 -8.36
C VAL A 25 1.32 6.14 -8.35
N ILE A 26 0.05 5.77 -8.18
CA ILE A 26 -0.37 4.36 -8.10
C ILE A 26 -0.83 3.87 -9.48
N HIS A 27 -0.32 2.71 -9.88
CA HIS A 27 -0.61 2.05 -11.16
C HIS A 27 -1.33 0.71 -11.03
N GLY A 28 -1.18 0.02 -9.89
CA GLY A 28 -1.77 -1.30 -9.72
C GLY A 28 -2.12 -1.60 -8.28
N LEU A 29 -3.14 -2.43 -8.11
CA LEU A 29 -3.55 -2.97 -6.82
C LEU A 29 -3.57 -4.49 -6.90
N TYR A 30 -3.21 -5.14 -5.80
CA TYR A 30 -3.33 -6.58 -5.65
C TYR A 30 -3.99 -6.90 -4.31
N VAL A 31 -5.04 -7.70 -4.37
CA VAL A 31 -5.77 -8.21 -3.21
C VAL A 31 -5.69 -9.72 -3.21
N ASP A 32 -5.15 -10.26 -2.13
CA ASP A 32 -4.96 -11.68 -1.91
C ASP A 32 -5.96 -12.18 -0.88
N THR A 33 -6.82 -13.11 -1.28
CA THR A 33 -7.77 -13.77 -0.38
C THR A 33 -7.31 -15.15 0.06
N HIS A 34 -6.05 -15.54 -0.17
CA HIS A 34 -5.56 -16.90 0.05
C HIS A 34 -5.85 -17.40 1.46
N PHE A 35 -6.26 -18.67 1.58
CA PHE A 35 -6.77 -19.33 2.79
C PHE A 35 -8.16 -18.90 3.28
N PHE A 36 -8.72 -17.79 2.81
CA PHE A 36 -10.08 -17.35 3.14
C PHE A 36 -11.09 -17.89 2.11
N THR A 37 -11.45 -19.17 2.19
CA THR A 37 -12.32 -19.81 1.17
C THR A 37 -13.80 -19.51 1.38
N GLY A 38 -14.25 -19.44 2.64
CA GLY A 38 -15.66 -19.17 2.98
C GLY A 38 -15.90 -17.85 3.74
N ASN A 39 -14.84 -17.24 4.26
CA ASN A 39 -14.87 -16.02 5.08
C ASN A 39 -14.02 -14.90 4.47
N TYR A 40 -13.72 -14.94 3.17
CA TYR A 40 -13.08 -13.81 2.49
C TYR A 40 -14.00 -12.59 2.47
N ALA A 41 -13.41 -11.40 2.33
CA ALA A 41 -14.14 -10.20 1.99
C ALA A 41 -14.78 -10.34 0.59
N PRO A 42 -16.12 -10.35 0.44
CA PRO A 42 -16.76 -10.55 -0.87
C PRO A 42 -16.48 -9.44 -1.88
N ARG A 43 -16.34 -8.20 -1.40
CA ARG A 43 -16.11 -7.01 -2.23
C ARG A 43 -15.11 -6.08 -1.56
N VAL A 44 -14.40 -5.31 -2.38
CA VAL A 44 -13.40 -4.32 -1.96
C VAL A 44 -13.60 -3.01 -2.69
N SER A 45 -13.27 -1.89 -2.05
CA SER A 45 -13.02 -0.62 -2.74
C SER A 45 -11.81 0.08 -2.13
N VAL A 46 -11.11 0.87 -2.92
CA VAL A 46 -9.90 1.58 -2.50
C VAL A 46 -10.06 3.07 -2.81
N GLN A 47 -9.87 3.89 -1.78
CA GLN A 47 -9.87 5.34 -1.88
C GLN A 47 -8.48 5.90 -1.56
N VAL A 48 -8.18 7.10 -2.05
CA VAL A 48 -6.88 7.76 -1.92
C VAL A 48 -7.02 9.21 -1.49
N ALA A 49 -6.04 9.70 -0.74
CA ALA A 49 -5.91 11.11 -0.40
C ALA A 49 -4.46 11.52 -0.22
N CYS A 50 -4.24 12.82 -0.32
CA CYS A 50 -3.04 13.51 0.14
C CYS A 50 -3.37 14.22 1.45
N LEU A 51 -2.74 13.77 2.52
CA LEU A 51 -2.90 14.33 3.86
C LEU A 51 -1.54 14.85 4.34
N PRO A 52 -1.51 15.88 5.21
CA PRO A 52 -0.28 16.37 5.82
C PRO A 52 0.36 15.27 6.69
N GLU A 53 1.71 15.28 6.76
CA GLU A 53 2.58 14.18 7.24
C GLU A 53 2.33 13.66 8.66
N LYS A 54 1.50 14.33 9.47
CA LYS A 54 1.20 13.86 10.84
C LYS A 54 -0.29 13.90 11.11
N ILE A 55 -0.95 12.82 10.75
CA ILE A 55 -2.31 12.56 11.23
C ILE A 55 -2.20 11.89 12.60
N SER A 56 -2.78 12.48 13.64
CA SER A 56 -2.91 11.79 14.92
C SER A 56 -4.07 10.79 14.87
N LEU A 57 -3.94 9.74 14.06
CA LEU A 57 -4.74 8.53 14.30
C LEU A 57 -4.15 7.84 15.53
N LEU A 58 -5.01 7.46 16.49
CA LEU A 58 -4.58 6.69 17.64
C LEU A 58 -4.09 5.33 17.14
N LEU A 59 -2.78 5.09 17.23
CA LEU A 59 -2.21 3.80 16.88
C LEU A 59 -2.69 2.74 17.89
N ARG A 60 -3.57 1.84 17.45
CA ARG A 60 -4.17 0.79 18.29
C ARG A 60 -3.20 -0.36 18.62
N GLY A 61 -1.94 -0.28 18.16
CA GLY A 61 -0.92 -1.31 18.30
C GLY A 61 -1.28 -2.62 17.59
N HIS A 62 -0.60 -3.71 17.93
CA HIS A 62 -0.79 -5.04 17.31
C HIS A 62 -1.90 -5.90 17.95
N ARG A 63 -2.90 -5.27 18.60
CA ARG A 63 -3.90 -6.00 19.39
C ARG A 63 -4.99 -6.64 18.51
N ILE A 64 -4.97 -7.96 18.38
CA ILE A 64 -6.01 -8.76 17.72
C ILE A 64 -7.30 -8.84 18.55
N GLY A 65 -8.41 -9.21 17.91
CA GLY A 65 -9.72 -9.40 18.58
C GLY A 65 -10.35 -8.11 19.12
N SER A 66 -9.99 -6.96 18.52
CA SER A 66 -10.44 -5.64 18.96
C SER A 66 -11.08 -4.86 17.80
N ALA A 67 -11.97 -3.92 18.13
CA ALA A 67 -12.64 -3.04 17.16
C ALA A 67 -12.39 -1.56 17.51
N ALA A 68 -12.51 -0.68 16.51
CA ALA A 68 -12.34 0.76 16.68
C ALA A 68 -13.25 1.32 17.79
N THR A 69 -12.70 2.17 18.66
CA THR A 69 -13.47 2.86 19.72
C THR A 69 -14.23 4.06 19.14
N GLU A 70 -15.09 4.69 19.94
CA GLU A 70 -15.77 5.91 19.51
C GLU A 70 -14.80 7.06 19.20
N GLU A 71 -13.68 7.14 19.93
CA GLU A 71 -12.60 8.10 19.66
C GLU A 71 -11.92 7.83 18.33
N ASP A 72 -11.68 6.55 17.99
CA ASP A 72 -11.12 6.16 16.70
C ASP A 72 -12.06 6.59 15.55
N PHE A 73 -13.37 6.36 15.70
CA PHE A 73 -14.36 6.79 14.72
C PHE A 73 -14.39 8.31 14.57
N LYS A 74 -14.39 9.07 15.67
CA LYS A 74 -14.33 10.55 15.64
C LYS A 74 -13.05 11.06 14.97
N ALA A 75 -11.91 10.38 15.19
CA ALA A 75 -10.65 10.76 14.55
C ALA A 75 -10.71 10.56 13.02
N VAL A 76 -11.30 9.45 12.57
CA VAL A 76 -11.46 9.15 11.13
C VAL A 76 -12.50 10.02 10.45
N GLU A 77 -13.57 10.39 11.15
CA GLU A 77 -14.60 11.31 10.65
C GLU A 77 -14.01 12.69 10.31
N ARG A 78 -13.06 13.19 11.12
CA ARG A 78 -12.34 14.45 10.85
C ARG A 78 -11.51 14.42 9.56
N LEU A 79 -11.14 13.23 9.08
CA LEU A 79 -10.41 13.07 7.82
C LEU A 79 -11.32 13.12 6.59
N HIS A 80 -12.65 13.06 6.79
CA HIS A 80 -13.64 12.93 5.73
C HIS A 80 -13.27 11.83 4.73
N SER A 81 -12.73 10.73 5.25
CA SER A 81 -12.13 9.67 4.45
C SER A 81 -13.14 8.83 3.68
N GLU A 82 -14.42 8.93 4.03
CA GLU A 82 -15.54 8.42 3.25
C GLU A 82 -15.73 9.16 1.92
N LYS A 83 -15.27 10.42 1.81
CA LYS A 83 -15.39 11.26 0.60
C LYS A 83 -14.13 11.30 -0.25
N TRP A 84 -13.08 10.58 0.15
CA TRP A 84 -11.85 10.49 -0.63
C TRP A 84 -12.09 9.91 -2.02
N GLU A 85 -11.21 10.27 -2.95
CA GLU A 85 -11.31 9.82 -4.35
C GLU A 85 -11.18 8.31 -4.45
N TYR A 86 -12.05 7.68 -5.25
CA TYR A 86 -11.97 6.23 -5.50
C TYR A 86 -10.94 5.92 -6.57
N LEU A 87 -9.87 5.23 -6.16
CA LEU A 87 -8.93 4.60 -7.08
C LEU A 87 -9.48 3.27 -7.63
N LEU A 88 -10.23 2.53 -6.80
CA LEU A 88 -10.98 1.34 -7.19
C LEU A 88 -12.38 1.42 -6.58
N LYS A 89 -13.41 1.47 -7.43
CA LYS A 89 -14.81 1.39 -6.99
C LYS A 89 -15.11 0.00 -6.40
N MET A 90 -16.24 -0.12 -5.70
CA MET A 90 -16.67 -1.40 -5.13
C MET A 90 -16.68 -2.51 -6.19
N THR A 91 -15.80 -3.49 -6.01
CA THR A 91 -15.53 -4.57 -6.97
C THR A 91 -15.55 -5.91 -6.24
N GLU A 92 -16.06 -6.94 -6.91
CA GLU A 92 -16.10 -8.30 -6.35
C GLU A 92 -14.71 -8.93 -6.29
N LEU A 93 -14.48 -9.66 -5.20
CA LEU A 93 -13.30 -10.49 -5.01
C LEU A 93 -13.67 -11.96 -5.20
N LYS A 94 -12.67 -12.75 -5.53
CA LYS A 94 -12.79 -14.20 -5.61
C LYS A 94 -12.41 -14.87 -4.29
N PRO A 95 -12.97 -16.06 -3.98
CA PRO A 95 -12.63 -16.82 -2.80
C PRO A 95 -11.15 -17.26 -2.77
N GLY A 96 -10.67 -17.56 -1.58
CA GLY A 96 -9.27 -17.85 -1.26
C GLY A 96 -8.69 -19.19 -1.70
N TYR A 97 -9.20 -19.82 -2.75
CA TYR A 97 -8.60 -21.02 -3.34
C TYR A 97 -7.33 -20.65 -4.13
N THR A 98 -6.39 -21.58 -4.27
CA THR A 98 -5.09 -21.35 -4.94
C THR A 98 -5.23 -20.79 -6.35
N GLU A 99 -6.26 -21.20 -7.08
CA GLU A 99 -6.57 -20.80 -8.45
C GLU A 99 -7.28 -19.44 -8.56
N SER A 100 -7.82 -18.91 -7.46
CA SER A 100 -8.72 -17.74 -7.50
C SER A 100 -8.37 -16.63 -6.52
N CYS A 101 -7.48 -16.87 -5.55
CA CYS A 101 -7.18 -15.94 -4.48
C CYS A 101 -6.49 -14.63 -4.92
N CYS A 102 -5.85 -14.65 -6.08
CA CYS A 102 -5.08 -13.52 -6.61
C CYS A 102 -5.96 -12.59 -7.44
N ASN A 103 -6.28 -11.42 -6.90
CA ASN A 103 -7.09 -10.40 -7.58
C ASN A 103 -6.20 -9.20 -7.95
N TYR A 104 -5.99 -8.96 -9.24
CA TYR A 104 -5.18 -7.85 -9.76
C TYR A 104 -6.08 -6.80 -10.40
N PHE A 105 -5.81 -5.53 -10.09
CA PHE A 105 -6.53 -4.39 -10.65
C PHE A 105 -5.55 -3.38 -11.22
N ASN A 106 -5.70 -3.07 -12.51
CA ASN A 106 -4.99 -1.94 -13.12
C ASN A 106 -5.75 -0.65 -12.77
N VAL A 107 -5.03 0.37 -12.29
CA VAL A 107 -5.63 1.64 -11.87
C VAL A 107 -4.86 2.79 -12.50
N SER A 108 -5.60 3.76 -13.04
CA SER A 108 -5.01 4.96 -13.63
C SER A 108 -5.14 6.11 -12.65
N SER A 109 -4.14 6.26 -11.77
CA SER A 109 -3.99 7.47 -10.97
C SER A 109 -3.34 8.58 -11.79
N LYS A 110 -3.83 9.81 -11.66
CA LYS A 110 -3.18 11.01 -12.21
C LYS A 110 -2.42 11.83 -11.17
N GLY A 111 -2.62 11.52 -9.87
CA GLY A 111 -2.06 12.28 -8.76
C GLY A 111 -0.98 11.53 -8.00
N ARG A 112 -0.17 12.31 -7.27
CA ARG A 112 0.61 11.86 -6.12
C ARG A 112 -0.35 11.59 -4.96
N TRP A 113 -0.19 10.48 -4.27
CA TRP A 113 -0.97 10.12 -3.08
C TRP A 113 -0.07 9.78 -1.89
N THR A 114 -0.57 10.00 -0.68
CA THR A 114 0.14 9.64 0.57
C THR A 114 -0.61 8.61 1.39
N HIS A 115 -1.93 8.52 1.26
CA HIS A 115 -2.77 7.63 2.07
C HIS A 115 -3.76 6.85 1.22
N ILE A 116 -4.07 5.65 1.69
CA ILE A 116 -5.11 4.78 1.14
C ILE A 116 -6.12 4.47 2.23
N ARG A 117 -7.40 4.48 1.86
CA ARG A 117 -8.46 3.84 2.63
C ARG A 117 -8.92 2.58 1.88
N LEU A 118 -8.60 1.43 2.45
CA LEU A 118 -9.07 0.13 2.01
C LEU A 118 -10.42 -0.16 2.69
N ASN A 119 -11.43 -0.53 1.92
CA ASN A 119 -12.75 -0.88 2.42
C ASN A 119 -13.11 -2.31 1.99
N ILE A 120 -13.63 -3.13 2.90
CA ILE A 120 -14.13 -4.48 2.64
C ILE A 120 -15.62 -4.59 2.98
N TYR A 121 -16.41 -5.25 2.14
CA TYR A 121 -17.87 -5.21 2.24
C TYR A 121 -18.52 -6.60 2.31
N PRO A 122 -19.40 -6.85 3.31
CA PRO A 122 -19.63 -6.04 4.51
C PRO A 122 -18.54 -6.23 5.58
N ASP A 123 -17.87 -7.36 5.54
CA ASP A 123 -16.84 -7.83 6.46
C ASP A 123 -16.12 -9.03 5.80
N GLY A 124 -15.24 -9.70 6.53
CA GLY A 124 -14.51 -10.89 6.10
C GLY A 124 -13.00 -10.72 6.24
N GLY A 125 -12.26 -11.57 5.53
CA GLY A 125 -10.81 -11.63 5.59
C GLY A 125 -10.09 -11.50 4.26
N MET A 126 -8.82 -11.08 4.35
CA MET A 126 -7.86 -11.08 3.24
C MET A 126 -6.45 -11.38 3.78
N ALA A 127 -5.65 -12.06 2.98
CA ALA A 127 -4.28 -12.40 3.32
C ALA A 127 -3.36 -11.19 3.16
N ARG A 128 -3.37 -10.55 1.99
CA ARG A 128 -2.44 -9.45 1.66
C ARG A 128 -3.12 -8.42 0.78
N PHE A 129 -2.64 -7.19 0.92
CA PHE A 129 -2.95 -6.09 0.03
C PHE A 129 -1.62 -5.46 -0.40
N LYS A 130 -1.45 -5.26 -1.70
CA LYS A 130 -0.26 -4.59 -2.27
C LYS A 130 -0.69 -3.47 -3.20
N VAL A 131 0.11 -2.42 -3.19
CA VAL A 131 -0.09 -1.21 -3.99
C VAL A 131 1.19 -1.04 -4.80
N TYR A 132 1.03 -0.98 -6.11
CA TYR A 132 2.14 -0.84 -7.05
C TYR A 132 2.10 0.55 -7.65
N GLY A 133 3.24 1.23 -7.60
CA GLY A 133 3.36 2.61 -8.01
C GLY A 133 4.81 3.04 -8.13
N ILE A 134 5.00 4.28 -8.56
CA ILE A 134 6.30 4.94 -8.64
C ILE A 134 6.31 6.07 -7.59
N GLY A 135 7.39 6.13 -6.80
CA GLY A 135 7.57 7.20 -5.82
C GLY A 135 7.56 8.57 -6.48
N GLN A 136 7.00 9.57 -5.81
CA GLN A 136 6.99 10.93 -6.31
C GLN A 136 7.20 11.89 -5.13
N ARG A 137 8.39 12.49 -5.06
CA ARG A 137 8.68 13.57 -4.12
C ARG A 137 7.90 14.82 -4.49
N ASP A 138 7.48 15.56 -3.47
CA ASP A 138 6.98 16.91 -3.65
C ASP A 138 8.17 17.89 -3.70
N TRP A 139 8.60 18.22 -4.91
CA TRP A 139 9.74 19.11 -5.14
C TRP A 139 9.48 20.55 -4.68
N SER A 140 8.22 20.95 -4.44
CA SER A 140 7.90 22.28 -3.90
C SER A 140 8.37 22.47 -2.46
N LEU A 141 8.66 21.37 -1.75
CA LEU A 141 9.18 21.38 -0.39
C LEU A 141 10.70 21.52 -0.32
N CYS A 142 11.40 21.51 -1.46
CA CYS A 142 12.86 21.60 -1.53
C CYS A 142 13.30 23.05 -1.74
N GLY A 143 14.27 23.51 -0.96
CA GLY A 143 14.96 24.77 -1.18
C GLY A 143 15.86 24.70 -2.42
N PRO A 144 16.20 25.85 -3.04
CA PRO A 144 16.99 25.89 -4.26
C PRO A 144 18.42 25.34 -4.13
N ASN A 145 18.93 25.21 -2.90
CA ASN A 145 20.27 24.72 -2.59
C ASN A 145 20.27 23.47 -1.70
N ASP A 146 19.10 22.85 -1.50
CA ASP A 146 19.01 21.64 -0.69
C ASP A 146 19.63 20.47 -1.46
N MET A 147 20.52 19.73 -0.79
CA MET A 147 21.12 18.54 -1.36
C MET A 147 20.15 17.37 -1.21
N GLU A 148 19.61 16.91 -2.34
CA GLU A 148 18.67 15.79 -2.41
C GLU A 148 19.29 14.63 -3.18
N ASP A 149 19.01 13.40 -2.75
CA ASP A 149 19.39 12.20 -3.51
C ASP A 149 18.44 12.01 -4.70
N LEU A 150 18.79 12.60 -5.84
CA LEU A 150 18.00 12.49 -7.07
C LEU A 150 17.84 11.04 -7.56
N LEU A 151 18.76 10.15 -7.18
CA LEU A 151 18.76 8.76 -7.61
C LEU A 151 17.86 7.87 -6.73
N SER A 152 17.47 8.33 -5.54
CA SER A 152 16.59 7.58 -4.64
C SER A 152 15.26 7.19 -5.30
N MET A 153 14.82 5.94 -5.11
CA MET A 153 13.52 5.47 -5.57
C MET A 153 12.35 6.25 -4.94
N ALA A 154 12.53 6.82 -3.74
CA ALA A 154 11.53 7.68 -3.13
C ALA A 154 11.30 8.97 -3.92
N ASN A 155 12.27 9.37 -4.74
CA ASN A 155 12.21 10.54 -5.60
C ASN A 155 11.74 10.20 -7.03
N GLY A 156 11.40 8.93 -7.29
CA GLY A 156 10.81 8.47 -8.54
C GLY A 156 11.76 7.83 -9.54
N SER A 157 13.01 7.61 -9.13
CA SER A 157 13.98 6.87 -9.93
C SER A 157 13.58 5.40 -10.12
N VAL A 158 13.87 4.86 -11.31
CA VAL A 158 13.59 3.46 -11.69
C VAL A 158 14.79 2.93 -12.45
N CYS A 159 15.23 1.72 -12.12
CA CYS A 159 16.24 1.00 -12.91
C CYS A 159 15.62 0.50 -14.23
N LEU A 160 16.11 1.01 -15.37
CA LEU A 160 15.56 0.69 -16.69
C LEU A 160 16.21 -0.54 -17.36
N GLY A 161 17.47 -0.84 -17.03
CA GLY A 161 18.22 -1.93 -17.62
C GLY A 161 19.59 -2.09 -16.98
N TYR A 162 20.21 -3.25 -17.21
CA TYR A 162 21.52 -3.61 -16.67
C TYR A 162 22.19 -4.70 -17.51
N SER A 163 23.51 -4.79 -17.43
CA SER A 163 24.29 -5.79 -18.18
C SER A 163 24.31 -7.17 -17.53
N ASP A 164 24.42 -7.23 -16.20
CA ASP A 164 24.50 -8.47 -15.41
C ASP A 164 23.91 -8.27 -14.00
N ALA A 165 23.46 -9.35 -13.36
CA ALA A 165 22.99 -9.35 -11.97
C ALA A 165 23.22 -10.74 -11.35
N HIS A 166 24.48 -11.03 -11.01
CA HIS A 166 24.88 -12.31 -10.46
C HIS A 166 24.43 -12.51 -9.00
N TYR A 167 24.60 -11.48 -8.17
CA TYR A 167 24.09 -11.46 -6.79
C TYR A 167 23.49 -10.09 -6.46
N GLY A 168 22.33 -10.08 -5.82
CA GLY A 168 21.52 -8.87 -5.69
C GLY A 168 20.95 -8.38 -7.03
N HIS A 169 20.47 -7.13 -7.08
CA HIS A 169 19.88 -6.55 -8.28
C HIS A 169 20.17 -5.04 -8.38
N PRO A 170 20.49 -4.48 -9.56
CA PRO A 170 20.83 -3.05 -9.73
C PRO A 170 19.79 -2.07 -9.17
N ARG A 171 18.51 -2.43 -9.20
CA ARG A 171 17.42 -1.67 -8.55
C ARG A 171 17.65 -1.40 -7.05
N ASN A 172 18.50 -2.18 -6.38
CA ASN A 172 18.76 -2.01 -4.96
C ASN A 172 19.66 -0.79 -4.69
N LEU A 173 20.45 -0.34 -5.69
CA LEU A 173 21.28 0.87 -5.59
C LEU A 173 20.47 2.14 -5.31
N ILE A 174 19.22 2.14 -5.75
CA ILE A 174 18.28 3.26 -5.57
C ILE A 174 17.36 3.06 -4.36
N GLY A 175 17.60 2.00 -3.58
CA GLY A 175 16.84 1.65 -2.39
C GLY A 175 16.96 2.67 -1.26
N LEU A 176 16.07 2.58 -0.28
CA LEU A 176 16.11 3.43 0.90
C LEU A 176 17.08 2.87 1.96
N GLY A 177 17.84 3.76 2.59
CA GLY A 177 18.72 3.41 3.71
C GLY A 177 20.00 2.70 3.28
N ARG A 178 20.62 2.00 4.22
CA ARG A 178 21.83 1.20 3.98
C ARG A 178 21.47 -0.26 3.80
N ALA A 179 22.16 -0.94 2.89
CA ALA A 179 22.10 -2.38 2.71
C ALA A 179 22.38 -3.12 4.03
N ALA A 180 21.57 -4.14 4.34
CA ALA A 180 21.79 -4.98 5.51
C ALA A 180 22.86 -6.05 5.24
N ASP A 181 22.91 -6.56 4.01
CA ASP A 181 23.90 -7.51 3.53
C ASP A 181 24.20 -7.33 2.03
N MET A 182 24.99 -8.23 1.44
CA MET A 182 25.37 -8.13 0.02
C MET A 182 24.19 -8.36 -0.95
N GLY A 183 23.11 -9.01 -0.52
CA GLY A 183 21.93 -9.30 -1.33
C GLY A 183 21.08 -8.05 -1.58
N ASP A 184 21.18 -7.08 -0.67
CA ASP A 184 20.65 -5.73 -0.84
C ASP A 184 21.55 -4.85 -1.73
N GLY A 185 22.66 -5.39 -2.25
CA GLY A 185 23.56 -4.71 -3.19
C GLY A 185 23.32 -5.11 -4.65
N TRP A 186 24.35 -4.88 -5.47
CA TRP A 186 24.46 -5.39 -6.83
C TRP A 186 25.89 -5.87 -7.08
N GLU A 187 26.03 -7.13 -7.47
CA GLU A 187 27.30 -7.76 -7.82
C GLU A 187 27.17 -8.44 -9.19
N THR A 188 28.24 -8.32 -9.99
CA THR A 188 28.35 -8.96 -11.30
C THR A 188 29.29 -10.16 -11.25
N ALA A 189 29.05 -11.14 -12.13
CA ALA A 189 29.94 -12.28 -12.28
C ALA A 189 31.34 -11.82 -12.71
N ARG A 190 32.38 -12.54 -12.26
CA ARG A 190 33.75 -12.29 -12.68
C ARG A 190 33.92 -12.75 -14.13
N SER A 191 34.30 -11.85 -15.03
CA SER A 191 34.77 -12.22 -16.37
C SER A 191 36.26 -12.57 -16.30
N LEU A 192 36.62 -13.78 -16.71
CA LEU A 192 38.00 -14.19 -16.98
C LEU A 192 38.43 -13.75 -18.39
#